data_AF-A0AAW7VT72-F1
#
_entry.id   AF-A0AAW7VT72-F1
#
_cell.length_a   1.000
_cell.length_b   1.000
_cell.length_c   1.000
_cell.angle_alpha   90.00
_cell.angle_beta   90.00
_cell.angle_gamma   90.00
#
_symmetry.space_group_name_H-M   'P 1'
#
loop_
_entity.id
_entity.type
_entity.pdbx_description
1 polymer ?
#
loop_
_entity_poly.entity_id
_entity_poly.type
_entity_poly.pdbx_seq_one_letter_code
_entity_poly.pdbx_strand_id
1 'polypeptide(L)'
;MANYSISANQLTEGTSVFIRGKLAFARLTSLIEGAALAASDQRKVQNGMSPVGKPHTTATITEAEVQFADPANPTVEEQFVSERRYTSKKNPASGANYSIDSKGTNLPIIAIPSEKGDGTYDQDTSGQELAQGLDVTLVLRVYKPKNFANRGLSLDQVIVHETPRYYNAGGVASGELAARGIVFNAPPRAVQAQPGAGSAVGNGDEPVGTEVEDGLSFPAPQPAVAAPVAAPVPAQAHAQIPSEPIAAVAPAAAPVPAPVAAEQPQQETPEQKLARLERENAELKNAGSAVGAPAGQGPWGGSGDAQQAGITYQG
;
A
#
# COMPACT_ATOMS: atom_id res chain seq x y z
N MET A 1 -0.64 37.76 13.55
CA MET A 1 -1.58 37.12 12.60
C MET A 1 -0.95 37.19 11.23
N ALA A 2 -1.06 36.16 10.39
CA ALA A 2 -0.65 36.28 9.01
C ALA A 2 -1.60 37.27 8.32
N ASN A 3 -1.06 38.34 7.74
CA ASN A 3 -1.83 39.30 6.96
C ASN A 3 -1.95 38.73 5.54
N TYR A 4 -3.13 38.22 5.20
CA TYR A 4 -3.45 37.79 3.84
C TYR A 4 -3.93 39.00 3.04
N SER A 5 -3.33 39.25 1.86
CA SER A 5 -3.75 40.32 0.94
C SER A 5 -5.05 39.95 0.24
N ILE A 6 -5.27 38.66 -0.03
CA ILE A 6 -6.40 38.19 -0.81
C ILE A 6 -7.47 37.58 0.09
N SER A 7 -8.65 38.18 0.00
CA SER A 7 -9.84 37.70 0.69
C SER A 7 -10.51 36.57 -0.08
N ALA A 8 -11.11 35.63 0.65
CA ALA A 8 -11.80 34.47 0.08
C ALA A 8 -13.03 34.85 -0.77
N ASN A 9 -13.53 36.09 -0.66
CA ASN A 9 -14.61 36.59 -1.50
C ASN A 9 -14.15 37.14 -2.87
N GLN A 10 -12.84 37.15 -3.14
CA GLN A 10 -12.29 37.58 -4.43
C GLN A 10 -12.09 36.42 -5.40
N LEU A 11 -12.20 35.17 -4.91
CA LEU A 11 -11.97 33.98 -5.71
C LEU A 11 -13.10 33.73 -6.72
N THR A 12 -12.70 33.24 -7.88
CA THR A 12 -13.55 32.86 -9.00
C THR A 12 -13.93 31.39 -8.90
N GLU A 13 -15.24 31.10 -8.86
CA GLU A 13 -15.76 29.74 -8.73
C GLU A 13 -15.39 28.87 -9.94
N GLY A 14 -15.12 27.58 -9.71
CA GLY A 14 -14.80 26.62 -10.78
C GLY A 14 -13.35 26.66 -11.26
N THR A 15 -12.56 27.66 -10.87
CA THR A 15 -11.12 27.67 -11.13
C THR A 15 -10.38 26.63 -10.29
N SER A 16 -9.22 26.21 -10.78
CA SER A 16 -8.36 25.24 -10.10
C SER A 16 -6.97 25.82 -9.83
N VAL A 17 -6.39 25.45 -8.69
CA VAL A 17 -5.03 25.83 -8.28
C VAL A 17 -4.26 24.56 -7.97
N PHE A 18 -3.00 24.53 -8.40
CA PHE A 18 -2.11 23.38 -8.25
C PHE A 18 -1.04 23.71 -7.22
N ILE A 19 -0.87 22.86 -6.22
CA ILE A 19 0.17 23.02 -5.21
C ILE A 19 0.93 21.70 -5.04
N ARG A 20 2.24 21.73 -5.30
CA ARG A 20 3.14 20.57 -5.25
C ARG A 20 3.92 20.54 -3.94
N GLY A 21 4.22 19.36 -3.45
CA GLY A 21 5.08 19.17 -2.29
C GLY A 21 5.21 17.69 -1.93
N LYS A 22 5.85 17.43 -0.78
CA LYS A 22 5.98 16.08 -0.23
C LYS A 22 4.80 15.76 0.69
N LEU A 23 4.10 14.66 0.45
CA LEU A 23 2.96 14.24 1.24
C LEU A 23 3.38 13.88 2.67
N ALA A 24 2.97 14.66 3.66
CA ALA A 24 3.31 14.42 5.06
C ALA A 24 2.21 13.66 5.80
N PHE A 25 0.95 13.90 5.46
CA PHE A 25 -0.19 13.18 6.01
C PHE A 25 -1.36 13.28 5.05
N ALA A 26 -2.09 12.19 4.87
CA ALA A 26 -3.30 12.20 4.08
C ALA A 26 -4.32 11.17 4.56
N ARG A 27 -5.58 11.50 4.34
CA ARG A 27 -6.70 10.56 4.34
C ARG A 27 -7.59 10.90 3.17
N LEU A 28 -7.42 10.17 2.08
CA LEU A 28 -7.94 10.44 0.74
C LEU A 28 -8.95 9.38 0.31
N THR A 29 -8.79 8.12 0.76
CA THR A 29 -9.64 7.00 0.34
C THR A 29 -10.81 6.75 1.28
N SER A 30 -10.90 7.50 2.38
CA SER A 30 -12.01 7.45 3.32
C SER A 30 -12.26 8.80 4.01
N LEU A 31 -13.51 9.04 4.41
CA LEU A 31 -13.85 10.22 5.21
C LEU A 31 -13.39 10.04 6.67
N ILE A 32 -12.89 11.12 7.27
CA ILE A 32 -12.73 11.24 8.72
C ILE A 32 -14.10 11.49 9.32
N GLU A 33 -14.72 10.47 9.90
CA GLU A 33 -16.04 10.54 10.51
C GLU A 33 -16.13 9.76 11.83
N GLY A 34 -17.29 9.83 12.51
CA GLY A 34 -17.55 9.12 13.76
C GLY A 34 -16.49 9.37 14.84
N ALA A 35 -15.97 8.29 15.44
CA ALA A 35 -14.95 8.35 16.47
C ALA A 35 -13.63 8.98 15.98
N ALA A 36 -13.26 8.77 14.71
CA ALA A 36 -12.06 9.37 14.13
C ALA A 36 -12.19 10.89 13.98
N LEU A 37 -13.39 11.40 13.65
CA LEU A 37 -13.68 12.82 13.63
C LEU A 37 -13.60 13.43 15.03
N ALA A 38 -14.23 12.80 16.03
CA ALA A 38 -14.17 13.27 17.41
C ALA A 38 -12.72 13.38 17.93
N ALA A 39 -11.90 12.35 17.67
CA ALA A 39 -10.48 12.37 18.05
C ALA A 39 -9.66 13.42 17.26
N SER A 40 -9.96 13.63 15.98
CA SER A 40 -9.33 14.67 15.17
C SER A 40 -9.66 16.08 15.69
N ASP A 41 -10.95 16.34 15.93
CA ASP A 41 -11.45 17.63 16.42
C ASP A 41 -10.93 17.93 17.84
N GLN A 42 -10.90 16.94 18.73
CA GLN A 42 -10.31 17.10 20.06
C GLN A 42 -8.82 17.49 19.98
N ARG A 43 -8.04 16.86 19.07
CA ARG A 43 -6.64 17.24 18.84
C ARG A 43 -6.52 18.67 18.28
N LYS A 44 -7.40 19.10 17.37
CA LYS A 44 -7.39 20.48 16.87
C LYS A 44 -7.65 21.48 17.99
N VAL A 45 -8.67 21.25 18.81
CA VAL A 45 -9.01 22.11 19.96
C VAL A 45 -7.85 22.17 20.97
N GLN A 46 -7.22 21.04 21.30
CA GLN A 46 -6.05 21.01 22.19
C GLN A 46 -4.86 21.81 21.64
N ASN A 47 -4.72 21.89 20.32
CA ASN A 47 -3.70 22.70 19.65
C ASN A 47 -4.16 24.16 19.40
N GLY A 48 -5.28 24.59 19.97
CA GLY A 48 -5.82 25.95 19.81
C GLY A 48 -6.39 26.23 18.41
N MET A 49 -6.74 25.19 17.66
CA MET A 49 -7.34 25.28 16.32
C MET A 49 -8.84 25.00 16.38
N SER A 50 -9.58 25.56 15.42
CA SER A 50 -11.01 25.25 15.28
C SER A 50 -11.21 23.80 14.82
N PRO A 51 -12.18 23.07 15.39
CA PRO A 51 -12.56 21.76 14.90
C PRO A 51 -13.15 21.84 13.49
N VAL A 52 -13.04 20.76 12.72
CA VAL A 52 -13.62 20.69 11.37
C VAL A 52 -15.12 20.43 11.44
N GLY A 53 -15.54 19.59 12.39
CA GLY A 53 -16.94 19.36 12.80
C GLY A 53 -17.83 18.62 11.80
N LYS A 54 -17.28 18.14 10.68
CA LYS A 54 -18.01 17.42 9.63
C LYS A 54 -17.13 16.34 9.01
N PRO A 55 -17.70 15.27 8.45
CA PRO A 55 -16.96 14.32 7.62
C PRO A 55 -16.15 15.03 6.54
N HIS A 56 -14.87 14.66 6.41
CA HIS A 56 -13.95 15.30 5.46
C HIS A 56 -12.78 14.37 5.10
N THR A 57 -12.19 14.60 3.94
CA THR A 57 -10.83 14.14 3.63
C THR A 57 -9.82 15.22 4.04
N THR A 58 -8.56 14.82 4.20
CA THR A 58 -7.49 15.76 4.57
C THR A 58 -6.20 15.41 3.85
N ALA A 59 -5.44 16.43 3.47
CA ALA A 59 -4.11 16.27 2.91
C ALA A 59 -3.20 17.36 3.48
N THR A 60 -1.98 16.99 3.81
CA THR A 60 -0.91 17.91 4.21
C THR A 60 0.33 17.60 3.43
N ILE A 61 0.89 18.63 2.80
CA ILE A 61 2.16 18.58 2.09
C ILE A 61 3.18 19.50 2.77
N THR A 62 4.44 19.08 2.76
CA THR A 62 5.62 19.87 3.14
C THR A 62 6.35 20.32 1.88
N GLU A 63 7.27 21.27 2.01
CA GLU A 63 7.96 21.88 0.86
C GLU A 63 6.98 22.38 -0.22
N ALA A 64 5.84 22.91 0.24
CA ALA A 64 4.69 23.25 -0.58
C ALA A 64 4.97 24.46 -1.47
N GLU A 65 4.78 24.29 -2.77
CA GLU A 65 4.96 25.31 -3.80
C GLU A 65 3.75 25.36 -4.73
N VAL A 66 3.21 26.55 -4.95
CA VAL A 66 2.11 26.75 -5.90
C VAL A 66 2.70 26.72 -7.31
N GLN A 67 2.12 25.89 -8.17
CA GLN A 67 2.48 25.85 -9.58
C GLN A 67 1.71 26.93 -10.31
N PHE A 68 2.37 28.07 -10.53
CA PHE A 68 1.81 29.17 -11.30
C PHE A 68 1.78 28.82 -12.79
N ALA A 69 0.62 29.01 -13.43
CA ALA A 69 0.50 28.86 -14.87
C ALA A 69 1.34 29.91 -15.62
N ASP A 70 1.34 31.15 -15.11
CA ASP A 70 2.23 32.24 -15.53
C ASP A 70 2.85 32.90 -14.27
N PRO A 71 4.10 32.58 -13.92
CA PRO A 71 4.78 33.17 -12.77
C PRO A 71 4.93 34.69 -12.83
N ALA A 72 4.89 35.31 -14.01
CA ALA A 72 4.96 36.77 -14.16
C ALA A 72 3.62 37.44 -13.86
N ASN A 73 2.50 36.73 -14.04
CA ASN A 73 1.15 37.23 -13.84
C ASN A 73 0.29 36.23 -13.05
N PRO A 74 0.63 35.96 -11.77
CA PRO A 74 -0.07 34.96 -10.98
C PRO A 74 -1.52 35.38 -10.74
N THR A 75 -2.44 34.43 -10.87
CA THR A 75 -3.88 34.62 -10.64
C THR A 75 -4.18 34.90 -9.16
N VAL A 76 -5.36 35.49 -8.89
CA VAL A 76 -5.82 35.78 -7.52
C VAL A 76 -5.90 34.49 -6.69
N GLU A 77 -6.30 33.38 -7.31
CA GLU A 77 -6.45 32.08 -6.68
C GLU A 77 -5.09 31.43 -6.35
N GLU A 78 -4.12 31.50 -7.26
CA GLU A 78 -2.76 31.01 -7.02
C GLU A 78 -2.09 31.82 -5.89
N GLN A 79 -2.22 33.14 -5.92
CA GLN A 79 -1.71 34.01 -4.85
C GLN A 79 -2.41 33.69 -3.52
N PHE A 80 -3.74 33.49 -3.52
CA PHE A 80 -4.53 33.16 -2.33
C PHE A 80 -4.04 31.87 -1.66
N VAL A 81 -3.70 30.84 -2.45
CA VAL A 81 -3.14 29.58 -1.95
C VAL A 81 -1.70 29.78 -1.49
N SER A 82 -0.90 30.53 -2.24
CA SER A 82 0.50 30.83 -1.92
C SER A 82 0.66 31.49 -0.56
N GLU A 83 -0.20 32.49 -0.25
CA GLU A 83 -0.22 33.21 1.02
C GLU A 83 -0.63 32.33 2.22
N ARG A 84 -1.35 31.23 1.99
CA ARG A 84 -1.88 30.33 3.04
C ARG A 84 -0.94 29.19 3.41
N ARG A 85 0.20 29.08 2.72
CA ARG A 85 1.27 28.21 3.16
C ARG A 85 1.80 28.67 4.51
N TYR A 86 2.21 27.75 5.35
CA TYR A 86 2.66 28.05 6.72
C TYR A 86 3.94 27.31 7.05
N THR A 87 4.81 27.93 7.84
CA THR A 87 5.96 27.23 8.42
C THR A 87 5.55 26.52 9.71
N SER A 88 5.89 25.23 9.86
CA SER A 88 5.63 24.51 11.10
C SER A 88 6.54 25.02 12.21
N LYS A 89 5.96 25.38 13.36
CA LYS A 89 6.73 25.72 14.57
C LYS A 89 7.51 24.54 15.14
N LYS A 90 6.96 23.31 14.97
CA LYS A 90 7.56 22.08 15.51
C LYS A 90 8.65 21.53 14.59
N ASN A 91 8.48 21.68 13.28
CA ASN A 91 9.38 21.17 12.26
C ASN A 91 9.69 22.27 11.23
N PRO A 92 10.46 23.31 11.59
CA PRO A 92 10.75 24.42 10.67
C PRO A 92 11.55 23.99 9.44
N ALA A 93 12.33 22.90 9.56
CA ALA A 93 13.10 22.33 8.45
C ALA A 93 12.24 21.71 7.34
N SER A 94 10.93 21.49 7.55
CA SER A 94 10.03 20.93 6.53
C SER A 94 9.64 21.93 5.44
N GLY A 95 10.20 23.15 5.47
CA GLY A 95 9.86 24.23 4.56
C GLY A 95 8.45 24.78 4.77
N ALA A 96 7.91 25.38 3.72
CA ALA A 96 6.52 25.84 3.69
C ALA A 96 5.59 24.61 3.64
N ASN A 97 4.55 24.59 4.45
CA ASN A 97 3.57 23.51 4.50
C ASN A 97 2.22 24.01 4.01
N TYR A 98 1.39 23.10 3.53
CA TYR A 98 0.01 23.37 3.18
C TYR A 98 -0.87 22.22 3.63
N SER A 99 -1.98 22.54 4.28
CA SER A 99 -2.98 21.57 4.73
C SER A 99 -4.36 21.98 4.23
N ILE A 100 -5.13 21.01 3.78
CA ILE A 100 -6.52 21.20 3.38
C ILE A 100 -7.41 20.12 3.97
N ASP A 101 -8.56 20.55 4.49
CA ASP A 101 -9.67 19.68 4.90
C ASP A 101 -10.82 19.86 3.91
N SER A 102 -11.12 18.85 3.09
CA SER A 102 -12.19 18.91 2.09
C SER A 102 -13.46 18.28 2.65
N LYS A 103 -14.48 19.10 2.89
CA LYS A 103 -15.76 18.70 3.53
C LYS A 103 -16.80 18.17 2.53
N GLY A 104 -16.38 17.85 1.31
CA GLY A 104 -17.23 17.23 0.30
C GLY A 104 -17.49 15.77 0.62
N THR A 105 -18.57 15.22 0.04
CA THR A 105 -18.89 13.78 0.15
C THR A 105 -18.10 12.94 -0.83
N ASN A 106 -17.62 13.54 -1.92
CA ASN A 106 -16.83 12.86 -2.93
C ASN A 106 -15.37 12.82 -2.48
N LEU A 107 -14.77 11.63 -2.57
CA LEU A 107 -13.34 11.46 -2.38
C LEU A 107 -12.58 12.08 -3.56
N PRO A 108 -11.37 12.65 -3.32
CA PRO A 108 -10.54 13.16 -4.40
C PRO A 108 -10.10 12.02 -5.33
N ILE A 109 -9.95 12.32 -6.62
CA ILE A 109 -9.35 11.37 -7.57
C ILE A 109 -7.85 11.30 -7.29
N ILE A 110 -7.31 10.09 -7.17
CA ILE A 110 -5.88 9.87 -7.06
C ILE A 110 -5.38 9.47 -8.45
N ALA A 111 -4.49 10.27 -9.03
CA ALA A 111 -3.84 9.99 -10.31
C ALA A 111 -2.41 9.53 -10.06
N ILE A 112 -2.06 8.34 -10.55
CA ILE A 112 -0.73 7.73 -10.43
C ILE A 112 -0.10 7.59 -11.82
N PRO A 113 1.25 7.62 -11.95
CA PRO A 113 1.89 7.43 -13.24
C PRO A 113 1.49 6.09 -13.86
N SER A 114 1.13 6.10 -15.15
CA SER A 114 0.74 4.88 -15.86
C SER A 114 1.91 3.91 -15.98
N GLU A 115 1.63 2.61 -15.90
CA GLU A 115 2.63 1.55 -16.12
C GLU A 115 3.26 1.59 -17.52
N LYS A 116 2.59 2.26 -18.48
CA LYS A 116 3.12 2.47 -19.84
C LYS A 116 4.38 3.32 -19.87
N GLY A 117 4.62 4.15 -18.85
CA GLY A 117 5.81 5.01 -18.77
C GLY A 117 5.87 6.12 -19.82
N ASP A 118 4.75 6.45 -20.46
CA ASP A 118 4.62 7.46 -21.53
C ASP A 118 4.29 8.87 -21.00
N GLY A 119 4.36 9.06 -19.68
CA GLY A 119 4.00 10.32 -19.02
C GLY A 119 2.49 10.51 -18.82
N THR A 120 1.67 9.51 -19.15
CA THR A 120 0.24 9.51 -18.83
C THR A 120 0.00 9.05 -17.39
N TYR A 121 -1.23 9.28 -16.91
CA TYR A 121 -1.65 8.94 -15.56
C TYR A 121 -2.90 8.06 -15.60
N ASP A 122 -2.96 7.08 -14.70
CA ASP A 122 -4.12 6.25 -14.46
C ASP A 122 -4.76 6.63 -13.11
N GLN A 123 -6.06 6.41 -12.97
CA GLN A 123 -6.72 6.57 -11.68
C GLN A 123 -6.38 5.39 -10.76
N ASP A 124 -5.89 5.69 -9.56
CA ASP A 124 -5.73 4.68 -8.53
C ASP A 124 -7.10 4.23 -8.00
N THR A 125 -7.31 2.92 -8.02
CA THR A 125 -8.52 2.23 -7.56
C THR A 125 -8.22 1.24 -6.44
N SER A 126 -6.99 1.24 -5.90
CA SER A 126 -6.54 0.33 -4.84
C SER A 126 -7.35 0.48 -3.54
N GLY A 127 -7.92 1.66 -3.30
CA GLY A 127 -8.56 2.03 -2.03
C GLY A 127 -7.56 2.23 -0.88
N GLN A 128 -6.25 2.19 -1.16
CA GLN A 128 -5.21 2.33 -0.15
C GLN A 128 -4.80 3.79 0.02
N GLU A 129 -4.51 4.18 1.25
CA GLU A 129 -4.02 5.53 1.54
C GLU A 129 -2.58 5.69 1.04
N LEU A 130 -2.26 6.84 0.44
CA LEU A 130 -0.91 7.14 -0.04
C LEU A 130 0.10 7.23 1.13
N ALA A 131 1.30 6.71 0.90
CA ALA A 131 2.39 6.76 1.88
C ALA A 131 2.99 8.17 2.01
N GLN A 132 3.63 8.41 3.15
CA GLN A 132 4.34 9.67 3.39
C GLN A 132 5.60 9.80 2.52
N GLY A 133 6.00 11.05 2.29
CA GLY A 133 7.18 11.43 1.51
C GLY A 133 6.98 11.37 0.01
N LEU A 134 5.78 11.04 -0.49
CA LEU A 134 5.49 11.04 -1.92
C LEU A 134 5.49 12.46 -2.50
N ASP A 135 6.09 12.65 -3.66
CA ASP A 135 5.97 13.86 -4.46
C ASP A 135 4.59 13.92 -5.11
N VAL A 136 3.78 14.88 -4.67
CA VAL A 136 2.40 15.00 -5.11
C VAL A 136 2.05 16.44 -5.45
N THR A 137 1.11 16.60 -6.39
CA THR A 137 0.39 17.85 -6.62
C THR A 137 -1.05 17.70 -6.14
N LEU A 138 -1.47 18.58 -5.25
CA LEU A 138 -2.87 18.71 -4.85
C LEU A 138 -3.57 19.66 -5.83
N VAL A 139 -4.67 19.20 -6.43
CA VAL A 139 -5.53 20.01 -7.30
C VAL A 139 -6.69 20.54 -6.49
N LEU A 140 -6.69 21.85 -6.28
CA LEU A 140 -7.65 22.55 -5.44
C LEU A 140 -8.67 23.27 -6.31
N ARG A 141 -9.95 22.96 -6.14
CA ARG A 141 -11.03 23.63 -6.87
C ARG A 141 -11.72 24.67 -6.00
N VAL A 142 -11.92 25.87 -6.54
CA VAL A 142 -12.67 26.93 -5.88
C VAL A 142 -14.16 26.64 -5.98
N TYR A 143 -14.87 26.71 -4.87
CA TYR A 143 -16.33 26.55 -4.82
C TYR A 143 -16.98 27.58 -3.91
N LYS A 144 -18.26 27.88 -4.16
CA LYS A 144 -19.06 28.72 -3.27
C LYS A 144 -19.98 27.87 -2.39
N PRO A 145 -19.78 27.85 -1.07
CA PRO A 145 -20.72 27.22 -0.16
C PRO A 145 -22.08 27.94 -0.22
N LYS A 146 -23.17 27.16 -0.15
CA LYS A 146 -24.53 27.72 -0.06
C LYS A 146 -24.64 28.63 1.16
N ASN A 147 -25.13 29.85 0.98
CA ASN A 147 -25.34 30.86 2.04
C ASN A 147 -24.08 31.47 2.66
N PHE A 148 -22.91 31.34 2.03
CA PHE A 148 -21.69 32.03 2.47
C PHE A 148 -21.17 32.96 1.37
N ALA A 149 -20.72 34.16 1.78
CA ALA A 149 -20.11 35.12 0.85
C ALA A 149 -18.70 34.69 0.41
N ASN A 150 -17.99 34.02 1.31
CA ASN A 150 -16.62 33.53 1.09
C ASN A 150 -16.64 32.22 0.29
N ARG A 151 -15.68 32.09 -0.63
CA ARG A 151 -15.45 30.85 -1.37
C ARG A 151 -14.55 29.93 -0.55
N GLY A 152 -14.70 28.63 -0.76
CA GLY A 152 -13.86 27.61 -0.21
C GLY A 152 -12.98 26.96 -1.28
N LEU A 153 -12.00 26.19 -0.83
CA LEU A 153 -11.22 25.28 -1.66
C LEU A 153 -11.62 23.85 -1.32
N SER A 154 -11.85 23.03 -2.34
CA SER A 154 -12.02 21.59 -2.20
C SER A 154 -10.82 20.89 -2.80
N LEU A 155 -10.37 19.81 -2.16
CA LEU A 155 -9.40 18.89 -2.77
C LEU A 155 -10.15 18.03 -3.80
N ASP A 156 -9.88 18.28 -5.08
CA ASP A 156 -10.55 17.61 -6.20
C ASP A 156 -9.73 16.40 -6.66
N GLN A 157 -8.40 16.56 -6.75
CA GLN A 157 -7.49 15.49 -7.17
C GLN A 157 -6.15 15.55 -6.42
N VAL A 158 -5.46 14.40 -6.39
CA VAL A 158 -4.08 14.25 -5.93
C VAL A 158 -3.30 13.53 -7.04
N ILE A 159 -2.29 14.19 -7.60
CA ILE A 159 -1.46 13.65 -8.67
C ILE A 159 -0.12 13.21 -8.07
N VAL A 160 0.27 11.96 -8.24
CA VAL A 160 1.54 11.40 -7.74
C VAL A 160 2.58 11.45 -8.86
N HIS A 161 3.76 12.02 -8.61
CA HIS A 161 4.79 12.22 -9.64
C HIS A 161 5.92 11.18 -9.62
N GLU A 162 5.77 10.13 -8.82
CA GLU A 162 6.73 9.05 -8.68
C GLU A 162 5.99 7.71 -8.53
N THR A 163 6.73 6.60 -8.45
CA THR A 163 6.13 5.29 -8.20
C THR A 163 5.28 5.32 -6.93
N PRO A 164 3.98 4.99 -7.01
CA PRO A 164 3.10 5.09 -5.87
C PRO A 164 3.53 4.13 -4.76
N ARG A 165 3.46 4.62 -3.53
CA ARG A 165 3.67 3.84 -2.31
C ARG A 165 2.44 4.04 -1.42
N TYR A 166 2.03 2.98 -0.73
CA TYR A 166 0.82 3.02 0.10
C TYR A 166 1.15 2.82 1.57
N TYR A 167 0.35 3.45 2.43
CA TYR A 167 0.44 3.30 3.86
C TYR A 167 -0.01 1.88 4.26
N ASN A 168 0.95 1.07 4.71
CA ASN A 168 0.68 -0.25 5.28
C ASN A 168 0.66 -0.18 6.81
N ALA A 169 -0.54 -0.05 7.38
CA ALA A 169 -0.76 -0.02 8.83
C ALA A 169 -0.40 -1.34 9.56
N GLY A 170 -0.04 -2.39 8.82
CA GLY A 170 0.10 -3.76 9.33
C GLY A 170 1.36 -4.52 8.90
N GLY A 171 2.34 -3.86 8.27
CA GLY A 171 3.61 -4.48 7.86
C GLY A 171 3.71 -4.81 6.37
N VAL A 172 4.75 -5.59 6.01
CA VAL A 172 5.08 -5.97 4.62
C VAL A 172 4.00 -6.90 4.07
N ALA A 173 3.59 -6.71 2.80
CA ALA A 173 2.59 -7.55 2.16
C ALA A 173 3.06 -9.02 2.10
N SER A 174 2.18 -9.97 2.41
CA SER A 174 2.51 -11.41 2.43
C SER A 174 3.09 -11.91 1.10
N GLY A 175 2.66 -11.34 -0.03
CA GLY A 175 3.22 -11.65 -1.35
C GLY A 175 4.66 -11.19 -1.54
N GLU A 176 5.03 -10.04 -0.98
CA GLU A 176 6.41 -9.53 -1.04
C GLU A 176 7.35 -10.36 -0.15
N LEU A 177 6.85 -10.82 1.00
CA LEU A 177 7.57 -11.74 1.88
C LEU A 177 7.79 -13.09 1.18
N ALA A 178 6.75 -13.65 0.56
CA ALA A 178 6.83 -14.91 -0.17
C ALA A 178 7.79 -14.83 -1.37
N ALA A 179 7.79 -13.72 -2.11
CA ALA A 179 8.72 -13.48 -3.22
C ALA A 179 10.19 -13.45 -2.77
N ARG A 180 10.46 -13.16 -1.49
CA ARG A 180 11.79 -13.21 -0.87
C ARG A 180 12.07 -14.54 -0.13
N GLY A 181 11.21 -15.55 -0.30
CA GLY A 181 11.33 -16.84 0.37
C GLY A 181 10.95 -16.83 1.85
N ILE A 182 10.32 -15.76 2.34
CA ILE A 182 9.88 -15.62 3.73
C ILE A 182 8.39 -15.99 3.79
N VAL A 183 8.10 -17.21 4.23
CA VAL A 183 6.73 -17.71 4.40
C VAL A 183 6.45 -17.87 5.89
N PHE A 184 5.45 -17.15 6.40
CA PHE A 184 5.03 -17.31 7.78
C PHE A 184 4.15 -18.57 7.92
N ASN A 185 4.41 -19.38 8.95
CA ASN A 185 3.59 -20.56 9.26
C ASN A 185 2.15 -20.22 9.69
N ALA A 186 1.90 -18.96 10.05
CA ALA A 186 0.58 -18.39 10.31
C ALA A 186 0.61 -16.89 9.98
N PRO A 187 -0.51 -16.24 9.63
CA PRO A 187 -0.52 -14.81 9.32
C PRO A 187 0.16 -13.99 10.44
N PRO A 188 1.18 -13.17 10.12
CA PRO A 188 1.88 -12.39 11.13
C PRO A 188 0.91 -11.48 11.87
N ARG A 189 1.04 -11.43 13.20
CA ARG A 189 0.22 -10.58 14.06
C ARG A 189 1.11 -9.55 14.73
N ALA A 190 0.69 -8.29 14.70
CA ALA A 190 1.33 -7.25 15.47
C ALA A 190 1.21 -7.58 16.96
N VAL A 191 2.34 -7.65 17.65
CA VAL A 191 2.38 -7.71 19.12
C VAL A 191 2.44 -6.27 19.61
N GLN A 192 1.40 -5.83 20.34
CA GLN A 192 1.42 -4.47 20.89
C GLN A 192 2.51 -4.37 21.96
N ALA A 193 3.29 -3.29 21.89
CA ALA A 193 4.25 -2.99 22.94
C ALA A 193 3.48 -2.69 24.23
N GLN A 194 3.69 -3.50 25.26
CA GLN A 194 3.05 -3.28 26.56
C GLN A 194 3.74 -2.09 27.24
N PRO A 195 3.03 -0.98 27.54
CA PRO A 195 3.62 0.06 28.36
C PRO A 195 3.80 -0.49 29.77
N GLY A 196 5.04 -0.62 30.23
CA GLY A 196 5.33 -1.01 31.61
C GLY A 196 5.48 -2.51 31.86
N ALA A 197 6.06 -3.28 30.93
CA ALA A 197 6.85 -4.43 31.35
C ALA A 197 8.14 -3.92 32.01
N GLY A 198 8.02 -3.33 33.20
CA GLY A 198 9.14 -3.30 34.12
C GLY A 198 9.56 -4.75 34.29
N SER A 199 10.84 -5.04 34.02
CA SER A 199 11.43 -6.34 34.29
C SER A 199 10.96 -6.81 35.64
N ALA A 200 10.10 -7.83 35.68
CA ALA A 200 9.91 -8.60 36.87
C ALA A 200 11.21 -9.40 37.06
N VAL A 201 12.22 -8.71 37.58
CA VAL A 201 13.40 -9.33 38.19
C VAL A 201 12.87 -10.04 39.44
N GLY A 202 12.38 -11.25 39.25
CA GLY A 202 12.28 -12.20 40.33
C GLY A 202 13.71 -12.51 40.77
N ASN A 203 14.03 -12.18 42.03
CA ASN A 203 15.30 -12.40 42.69
C ASN A 203 16.06 -13.63 42.17
N GLY A 204 17.06 -13.39 41.33
CA GLY A 204 18.06 -14.33 40.87
C GLY A 204 19.21 -13.52 40.30
N ASP A 205 20.40 -13.70 40.88
CA ASP A 205 21.69 -13.05 40.60
C ASP A 205 21.78 -12.29 39.26
N GLU A 206 21.97 -10.97 39.36
CA GLU A 206 22.17 -10.10 38.19
C GLU A 206 23.56 -10.33 37.57
N PRO A 207 23.69 -10.66 36.27
CA PRO A 207 24.95 -10.49 35.58
C PRO A 207 25.13 -9.00 35.26
N VAL A 208 26.19 -8.42 35.83
CA VAL A 208 26.61 -7.04 35.60
C VAL A 208 26.96 -6.86 34.12
N GLY A 209 26.13 -6.10 33.39
CA GLY A 209 26.41 -5.72 32.00
C GLY A 209 27.42 -4.59 31.95
N THR A 210 28.64 -4.86 31.50
CA THR A 210 29.61 -3.82 31.14
C THR A 210 29.13 -3.05 29.92
N GLU A 211 29.06 -1.73 30.08
CA GLU A 211 28.87 -0.76 28.99
C GLU A 211 29.91 -0.98 27.89
N VAL A 212 29.48 -1.00 26.63
CA VAL A 212 30.36 -0.97 25.47
C VAL A 212 30.22 0.40 24.83
N GLU A 213 31.18 1.26 25.18
CA GLU A 213 31.44 2.54 24.53
C GLU A 213 32.05 2.29 23.14
N ASP A 214 31.67 3.16 22.18
CA ASP A 214 32.09 3.27 20.78
C ASP A 214 33.13 2.26 20.22
N GLY A 215 32.70 1.45 19.24
CA GLY A 215 33.62 0.79 18.31
C GLY A 215 33.13 -0.56 17.78
N LEU A 216 32.83 -0.61 16.47
CA LEU A 216 32.55 -1.86 15.75
C LEU A 216 33.73 -2.84 15.91
N SER A 217 33.55 -3.89 16.72
CA SER A 217 34.48 -5.03 16.80
C SER A 217 33.72 -6.35 16.73
N PHE A 218 34.04 -7.14 15.71
CA PHE A 218 33.57 -8.51 15.56
C PHE A 218 34.33 -9.42 16.54
N PRO A 219 33.66 -10.37 17.22
CA PRO A 219 34.33 -11.30 18.11
C PRO A 219 35.20 -12.29 17.33
N ALA A 220 36.46 -12.44 17.76
CA ALA A 220 37.37 -13.47 17.29
C ALA A 220 36.93 -14.86 17.81
N PRO A 221 37.10 -15.95 17.05
CA PRO A 221 36.72 -17.28 17.49
C PRO A 221 37.65 -17.78 18.61
N GLN A 222 37.07 -18.21 19.73
CA GLN A 222 37.79 -18.87 20.82
C GLN A 222 38.16 -20.33 20.45
N PRO A 223 39.30 -20.84 20.97
CA PRO A 223 39.78 -22.18 20.67
C PRO A 223 38.90 -23.29 21.28
N ALA A 224 38.64 -24.32 20.48
CA ALA A 224 37.84 -25.48 20.86
C ALA A 224 38.57 -26.36 21.91
N VAL A 225 37.85 -26.72 22.97
CA VAL A 225 38.25 -27.72 23.96
C VAL A 225 38.03 -29.13 23.40
N ALA A 226 39.04 -29.98 23.59
CA ALA A 226 39.14 -31.33 23.03
C ALA A 226 38.13 -32.33 23.63
N ALA A 227 37.52 -33.15 22.77
CA ALA A 227 36.74 -34.33 23.15
C ALA A 227 37.60 -35.61 23.01
N PRO A 228 37.40 -36.64 23.87
CA PRO A 228 38.26 -37.81 23.91
C PRO A 228 37.95 -38.85 22.83
N VAL A 229 39.01 -39.60 22.51
CA VAL A 229 39.24 -40.52 21.39
C VAL A 229 38.49 -41.85 21.56
N ALA A 230 37.90 -42.36 20.48
CA ALA A 230 37.50 -43.77 20.33
C ALA A 230 38.26 -44.41 19.14
N ALA A 231 38.65 -45.68 19.33
CA ALA A 231 39.64 -46.45 18.58
C ALA A 231 39.21 -46.90 17.14
N PRO A 232 40.16 -47.35 16.29
CA PRO A 232 39.97 -47.46 14.84
C PRO A 232 39.43 -48.82 14.37
N VAL A 233 38.72 -48.81 13.25
CA VAL A 233 38.29 -49.99 12.49
C VAL A 233 38.97 -49.96 11.10
N PRO A 234 39.52 -51.08 10.59
CA PRO A 234 40.45 -51.09 9.46
C PRO A 234 39.79 -50.96 8.07
N ALA A 235 40.65 -50.57 7.12
CA ALA A 235 40.38 -50.19 5.75
C ALA A 235 40.19 -51.35 4.75
N GLN A 236 39.33 -51.12 3.77
CA GLN A 236 39.29 -51.69 2.40
C GLN A 236 38.55 -50.66 1.51
N ALA A 237 38.66 -50.55 0.20
CA ALA A 237 39.69 -50.76 -0.82
C ALA A 237 39.15 -50.05 -2.10
N HIS A 238 40.07 -49.60 -2.95
CA HIS A 238 39.90 -48.73 -4.12
C HIS A 238 39.01 -49.26 -5.27
N ALA A 239 38.33 -48.35 -5.99
CA ALA A 239 38.08 -48.38 -7.45
C ALA A 239 37.47 -47.02 -7.89
N GLN A 240 38.24 -46.07 -8.42
CA GLN A 240 38.53 -45.80 -9.84
C GLN A 240 37.36 -45.33 -10.72
N ILE A 241 37.57 -44.11 -11.24
CA ILE A 241 36.78 -43.32 -12.20
C ILE A 241 37.17 -43.78 -13.62
N PRO A 242 36.26 -43.69 -14.61
CA PRO A 242 36.73 -43.26 -15.93
C PRO A 242 35.91 -42.09 -16.50
N SER A 243 36.68 -41.12 -16.99
CA SER A 243 36.29 -40.01 -17.86
C SER A 243 36.36 -40.49 -19.31
N GLU A 244 35.42 -40.11 -20.17
CA GLU A 244 35.55 -40.29 -21.63
C GLU A 244 35.55 -38.95 -22.39
N PRO A 245 36.30 -38.85 -23.50
CA PRO A 245 36.68 -37.59 -24.11
C PRO A 245 35.82 -37.20 -25.32
N ILE A 246 35.78 -35.89 -25.56
CA ILE A 246 35.21 -35.22 -26.72
C ILE A 246 36.16 -35.41 -27.90
N ALA A 247 35.66 -35.92 -29.03
CA ALA A 247 36.36 -35.92 -30.31
C ALA A 247 35.53 -35.20 -31.38
N ALA A 248 36.09 -34.11 -31.89
CA ALA A 248 35.61 -33.34 -33.01
C ALA A 248 36.03 -33.98 -34.34
N VAL A 249 35.12 -34.05 -35.32
CA VAL A 249 35.48 -34.11 -36.74
C VAL A 249 34.40 -33.43 -37.60
N ALA A 250 34.81 -32.45 -38.38
CA ALA A 250 34.19 -31.97 -39.62
C ALA A 250 35.34 -31.84 -40.66
N PRO A 251 35.12 -31.62 -41.98
CA PRO A 251 33.87 -31.51 -42.76
C PRO A 251 33.90 -32.34 -44.09
N ALA A 252 32.78 -32.41 -44.84
CA ALA A 252 32.69 -32.11 -46.29
C ALA A 252 31.38 -32.58 -46.98
N ALA A 253 30.78 -31.62 -47.72
CA ALA A 253 30.02 -31.71 -48.98
C ALA A 253 28.59 -32.32 -49.06
N ALA A 254 27.60 -31.39 -49.11
CA ALA A 254 26.42 -31.22 -50.00
C ALA A 254 25.83 -32.43 -50.80
N PRO A 255 24.49 -32.51 -51.06
CA PRO A 255 23.62 -31.38 -51.46
C PRO A 255 22.22 -31.27 -50.82
N VAL A 256 21.59 -30.14 -51.13
CA VAL A 256 20.35 -29.52 -50.64
C VAL A 256 19.07 -30.35 -50.90
N PRO A 257 18.09 -30.31 -49.97
CA PRO A 257 16.71 -30.06 -50.36
C PRO A 257 16.02 -28.94 -49.56
N ALA A 258 14.90 -28.48 -50.13
CA ALA A 258 14.08 -27.29 -49.85
C ALA A 258 13.66 -27.01 -48.38
N PRO A 259 13.32 -25.75 -48.04
CA PRO A 259 13.03 -25.35 -46.67
C PRO A 259 11.71 -25.93 -46.15
N VAL A 260 11.80 -26.73 -45.09
CA VAL A 260 10.67 -27.04 -44.21
C VAL A 260 10.41 -25.85 -43.29
N ALA A 261 9.16 -25.39 -43.29
CA ALA A 261 8.66 -24.35 -42.42
C ALA A 261 8.81 -24.77 -40.95
N ALA A 262 9.38 -23.89 -40.13
CA ALA A 262 9.41 -24.05 -38.68
C ALA A 262 7.99 -23.85 -38.12
N GLU A 263 7.46 -24.87 -37.45
CA GLU A 263 6.23 -24.80 -36.66
C GLU A 263 6.43 -23.82 -35.49
N GLN A 264 5.65 -22.75 -35.48
CA GLN A 264 5.52 -21.86 -34.34
C GLN A 264 4.64 -22.52 -33.27
N PRO A 265 4.92 -22.34 -31.96
CA PRO A 265 4.02 -22.77 -30.91
C PRO A 265 2.69 -22.02 -31.05
N GLN A 266 1.63 -22.78 -31.24
CA GLN A 266 0.27 -22.34 -31.52
C GLN A 266 -0.23 -21.40 -30.40
N GLN A 267 -0.31 -20.10 -30.69
CA GLN A 267 -0.98 -19.12 -29.83
C GLN A 267 -2.48 -19.40 -29.91
N GLU A 268 -3.07 -19.93 -28.82
CA GLU A 268 -4.53 -19.98 -28.66
C GLU A 268 -5.10 -18.56 -28.77
N THR A 269 -6.09 -18.40 -29.63
CA THR A 269 -6.81 -17.12 -29.76
C THR A 269 -7.63 -16.86 -28.49
N PRO A 270 -7.90 -15.59 -28.14
CA PRO A 270 -8.69 -15.25 -26.95
C PRO A 270 -10.07 -15.91 -26.92
N GLU A 271 -10.67 -16.16 -28.08
CA GLU A 271 -11.95 -16.87 -28.22
C GLU A 271 -11.84 -18.36 -27.89
N GLN A 272 -10.74 -19.02 -28.26
CA GLN A 272 -10.47 -20.41 -27.89
C GLN A 272 -10.25 -20.57 -26.39
N LYS A 273 -9.57 -19.60 -25.78
CA LYS A 273 -9.36 -19.57 -24.32
C LYS A 273 -10.67 -19.40 -23.56
N LEU A 274 -11.59 -18.56 -24.06
CA LEU A 274 -12.91 -18.37 -23.46
C LEU A 274 -13.76 -19.65 -23.55
N ALA A 275 -13.79 -20.29 -24.71
CA ALA A 275 -14.52 -21.56 -24.90
C ALA A 275 -13.99 -22.70 -24.02
N ARG A 276 -12.67 -22.71 -23.74
CA ARG A 276 -12.07 -23.67 -22.79
C ARG A 276 -12.50 -23.40 -21.35
N LEU A 277 -12.41 -22.14 -20.92
CA LEU A 277 -12.79 -21.71 -19.56
C LEU A 277 -14.27 -21.94 -19.28
N GLU A 278 -15.14 -21.75 -20.28
CA GLU A 278 -16.57 -22.03 -20.14
C GLU A 278 -16.85 -23.53 -19.99
N ARG A 279 -16.12 -24.38 -20.72
CA ARG A 279 -16.24 -25.84 -20.62
C ARG A 279 -15.72 -26.36 -19.28
N GLU A 280 -14.58 -25.86 -18.82
CA GLU A 280 -14.00 -26.21 -17.52
C GLU A 280 -14.91 -25.78 -16.35
N ASN A 281 -15.52 -24.59 -16.43
CA ASN A 281 -16.52 -24.16 -15.44
C ASN A 281 -17.81 -24.98 -15.47
N ALA A 282 -18.24 -25.45 -16.64
CA ALA A 282 -19.40 -26.33 -16.76
C ALA A 282 -19.14 -27.72 -16.16
N GLU A 283 -17.93 -28.26 -16.33
CA GLU A 283 -17.49 -29.51 -15.71
C GLU A 283 -17.40 -29.40 -14.19
N LEU A 284 -16.86 -28.29 -13.67
CA LEU A 284 -16.79 -28.02 -12.23
C LEU A 284 -18.18 -27.85 -11.59
N LYS A 285 -19.15 -27.28 -12.31
CA LYS A 285 -20.55 -27.20 -11.86
C LYS A 285 -21.22 -28.58 -11.75
N ASN A 286 -20.86 -29.53 -12.60
CA ASN A 286 -21.39 -30.89 -12.55
C ASN A 286 -20.63 -31.82 -11.57
N ALA A 287 -19.39 -31.48 -11.21
CA ALA A 287 -18.61 -32.21 -10.21
C ALA A 287 -18.99 -31.87 -8.76
N GLY A 288 -19.80 -30.83 -8.54
CA GLY A 288 -20.27 -30.39 -7.23
C GLY A 288 -21.63 -30.96 -6.82
N SER A 289 -21.77 -32.28 -6.70
CA SER A 289 -22.88 -32.91 -5.96
C SER A 289 -22.48 -34.29 -5.44
N ALA A 290 -21.66 -34.29 -4.39
CA ALA A 290 -21.39 -35.47 -3.57
C ALA A 290 -21.15 -35.07 -2.10
N VAL A 291 -22.17 -34.52 -1.45
CA VAL A 291 -22.35 -34.67 0.00
C VAL A 291 -23.79 -35.13 0.21
N GLY A 292 -23.93 -36.38 0.64
CA GLY A 292 -25.14 -37.17 0.57
C GLY A 292 -26.24 -36.74 1.55
N ALA A 293 -27.46 -37.11 1.16
CA ALA A 293 -28.55 -37.36 2.07
C ALA A 293 -28.17 -38.45 3.11
N PRO A 294 -28.82 -38.42 4.28
CA PRO A 294 -29.34 -39.67 4.81
C PRO A 294 -30.84 -39.56 5.10
N ALA A 295 -31.60 -40.46 4.48
CA ALA A 295 -32.80 -41.01 5.08
C ALA A 295 -32.34 -42.05 6.13
N GLY A 296 -32.87 -41.98 7.36
CA GLY A 296 -32.63 -42.99 8.38
C GLY A 296 -32.97 -42.51 9.78
N GLN A 297 -34.08 -43.04 10.32
CA GLN A 297 -34.64 -42.79 11.65
C GLN A 297 -33.63 -42.88 12.82
N GLY A 298 -33.79 -41.95 13.77
CA GLY A 298 -33.27 -42.03 15.14
C GLY A 298 -34.32 -41.49 16.15
N PRO A 299 -34.30 -41.94 17.41
CA PRO A 299 -35.52 -42.26 18.18
C PRO A 299 -36.00 -41.15 19.12
N TRP A 300 -36.08 -39.91 18.64
CA TRP A 300 -36.59 -38.81 19.46
C TRP A 300 -37.59 -37.99 18.65
N GLY A 301 -38.88 -38.26 18.90
CA GLY A 301 -39.99 -37.57 18.28
C GLY A 301 -40.09 -36.11 18.72
N GLY A 302 -40.42 -35.24 17.78
CA GLY A 302 -40.76 -33.84 18.01
C GLY A 302 -41.38 -33.25 16.74
N SER A 303 -42.70 -33.09 16.78
CA SER A 303 -43.59 -32.48 15.79
C SER A 303 -43.09 -31.12 15.28
N GLY A 304 -43.23 -30.90 13.97
CA GLY A 304 -42.69 -29.75 13.25
C GLY A 304 -43.54 -28.48 13.28
N ASP A 305 -42.97 -27.44 12.69
CA ASP A 305 -43.67 -26.44 11.89
C ASP A 305 -42.64 -25.74 10.99
N ALA A 306 -42.94 -25.71 9.68
CA ALA A 306 -42.13 -25.08 8.66
C ALA A 306 -42.51 -23.60 8.52
N GLN A 307 -41.61 -22.68 8.85
CA GLN A 307 -41.76 -21.26 8.53
C GLN A 307 -40.97 -20.90 7.27
N GLN A 308 -41.71 -20.74 6.17
CA GLN A 308 -41.27 -20.00 4.97
C GLN A 308 -41.17 -18.50 5.32
N ALA A 309 -39.97 -17.93 5.21
CA ALA A 309 -39.79 -16.48 5.21
C ALA A 309 -39.69 -15.98 3.76
N GLY A 310 -40.84 -15.65 3.18
CA GLY A 310 -40.93 -14.82 1.98
C GLY A 310 -40.98 -13.34 2.37
N ILE A 311 -40.08 -12.51 1.84
CA ILE A 311 -40.17 -11.06 1.94
C ILE A 311 -40.98 -10.57 0.73
N THR A 312 -42.21 -10.16 0.97
CA THR A 312 -43.05 -9.43 0.03
C THR A 312 -42.71 -7.94 0.06
N TYR A 313 -42.52 -7.38 -1.14
CA TYR A 313 -42.33 -5.96 -1.43
C TYR A 313 -43.69 -5.25 -1.35
N GLN A 314 -43.79 -4.16 -0.57
CA GLN A 314 -44.87 -3.17 -0.66
C GLN A 314 -44.27 -1.84 -1.10
N GLY A 315 -44.94 -1.21 -2.07
CA GLY A 315 -44.44 -0.05 -2.83
C GLY A 315 -44.44 1.28 -2.09
#